data_AF-A0A7J4LM17-F1
#
_entry.id   AF-A0A7J4LM17-F1
#
_cell.length_a   1.000
_cell.length_b   1.000
_cell.length_c   1.000
_cell.angle_alpha   90.00
_cell.angle_beta   90.00
_cell.angle_gamma   90.00
#
_symmetry.space_group_name_H-M   'P 1'
#
loop_
_entity.id
_entity.type
_entity.pdbx_description
1 polymer ?
#
loop_
_entity_poly.entity_id
_entity_poly.type
_entity_poly.pdbx_seq_one_letter_code
_entity_poly.pdbx_strand_id
1 'polypeptide(L)'
;MANTFGRFTQKVLVQHLGDSGEDLFIRAHAKKPLRENASPEEVADFIRLTEKLVSIIAPKETASEIIHILKTRASELRKRDAEDRTRRTSAPLQEGKAAEVEMLTRSINDEIAGFLHGLKSPQPASQAGQVAGAKPGVSPVQDAEPAESKPPECAQPESVQTDVPQLAGAVLTANIDAEIEVFLQKFPLPNEVDITDFAKYLTFKYEKDTRQIEKEIVDRVRDEIKAVISRSKIQNEIQEFLTKYPQPRDDDIDDFIRYLKILKLSFREEDIRSQVERERLYRKFNVPKKKMAPTITTDIDKLIQRFKSVDKESIRDVMMQQGLGYLIQNESGGESVNDFVELVSPDASEVKNMLEGLGLKHLVRDKEEQ
;
A
#
# COMPACT_ATOMS: atom_id res chain seq x y z
N MET A 1 12.22 22.23 18.48
CA MET A 1 10.87 22.46 17.94
C MET A 1 10.26 21.23 17.22
N ALA A 2 10.89 20.76 16.13
CA ALA A 2 10.22 19.96 15.10
C ALA A 2 9.72 18.57 15.52
N ASN A 3 10.54 17.75 16.20
CA ASN A 3 10.12 16.41 16.67
C ASN A 3 8.84 16.46 17.52
N THR A 4 8.73 17.46 18.40
CA THR A 4 7.55 17.69 19.24
C THR A 4 6.33 18.06 18.42
N PHE A 5 6.51 18.82 17.33
CA PHE A 5 5.44 19.18 16.41
C PHE A 5 5.00 17.99 15.53
N GLY A 6 5.95 17.20 15.01
CA GLY A 6 5.66 16.00 14.20
C GLY A 6 4.84 14.98 14.98
N ARG A 7 5.28 14.61 16.19
CA ARG A 7 4.53 13.69 17.09
C ARG A 7 3.16 14.23 17.50
N PHE A 8 3.01 15.55 17.63
CA PHE A 8 1.70 16.16 17.89
C PHE A 8 0.80 16.06 16.65
N THR A 9 1.33 16.35 15.47
CA THR A 9 0.57 16.30 14.21
C THR A 9 0.08 14.88 13.91
N GLN A 10 0.94 13.87 14.07
CA GLN A 10 0.57 12.46 13.98
C GLN A 10 -0.63 12.12 14.90
N LYS A 11 -0.55 12.50 16.18
CA LYS A 11 -1.64 12.27 17.14
C LYS A 11 -2.96 12.95 16.74
N VAL A 12 -2.92 14.21 16.30
CA VAL A 12 -4.12 14.94 15.86
C VAL A 12 -4.72 14.27 14.62
N LEU A 13 -3.91 13.87 13.64
CA LEU A 13 -4.39 13.20 12.44
C LEU A 13 -5.03 11.84 12.77
N VAL A 14 -4.39 11.01 13.58
CA VAL A 14 -4.95 9.71 14.02
C VAL A 14 -6.21 9.90 14.85
N GLN A 15 -6.26 10.92 15.73
CA GLN A 15 -7.44 11.19 16.57
C GLN A 15 -8.68 11.59 15.75
N HIS A 16 -8.52 12.36 14.67
CA HIS A 16 -9.66 12.84 13.87
C HIS A 16 -9.96 11.95 12.64
N LEU A 17 -9.00 11.16 12.15
CA LEU A 17 -9.10 10.42 10.88
C LEU A 17 -8.82 8.91 10.99
N GLY A 18 -8.49 8.40 12.18
CA GLY A 18 -8.14 6.99 12.41
C GLY A 18 -6.89 6.58 11.62
N ASP A 19 -6.90 5.35 11.09
CA ASP A 19 -5.78 4.78 10.32
C ASP A 19 -5.40 5.64 9.10
N SER A 20 -6.40 6.25 8.43
CA SER A 20 -6.19 7.20 7.33
C SER A 20 -5.37 8.44 7.75
N GLY A 21 -5.39 8.79 9.04
CA GLY A 21 -4.58 9.86 9.61
C GLY A 21 -3.11 9.51 9.76
N GLU A 22 -2.80 8.26 10.11
CA GLU A 22 -1.42 7.75 10.19
C GLU A 22 -0.81 7.67 8.78
N ASP A 23 -1.55 7.10 7.82
CA ASP A 23 -1.17 7.06 6.40
C ASP A 23 -0.89 8.46 5.84
N LEU A 24 -1.74 9.44 6.17
CA LEU A 24 -1.55 10.83 5.77
C LEU A 24 -0.30 11.44 6.39
N PHE A 25 -0.05 11.20 7.68
CA PHE A 25 1.15 11.68 8.37
C PHE A 25 2.42 11.12 7.71
N ILE A 26 2.47 9.81 7.43
CA ILE A 26 3.59 9.16 6.75
C ILE A 26 3.81 9.79 5.37
N ARG A 27 2.75 9.98 4.57
CA ARG A 27 2.81 10.61 3.24
C ARG A 27 3.28 12.07 3.30
N ALA A 28 2.85 12.84 4.29
CA ALA A 28 3.29 14.22 4.49
C ALA A 28 4.77 14.26 4.88
N HIS A 29 5.18 13.40 5.82
CA HIS A 29 6.55 13.33 6.33
C HIS A 29 7.56 12.82 5.29
N ALA A 30 7.16 11.89 4.42
CA ALA A 30 8.00 11.43 3.32
C ALA A 30 8.32 12.57 2.31
N LYS A 31 7.36 13.45 2.03
CA LYS A 31 7.54 14.59 1.09
C LYS A 31 8.22 15.80 1.72
N LYS A 32 7.98 16.06 3.01
CA LYS A 32 8.52 17.20 3.77
C LYS A 32 8.95 16.70 5.17
N PRO A 33 10.14 16.08 5.31
CA PRO A 33 10.59 15.54 6.58
C PRO A 33 10.89 16.64 7.60
N LEU A 34 10.33 16.52 8.80
CA LEU A 34 10.51 17.49 9.90
C LEU A 34 11.78 17.17 10.70
N ARG A 35 12.94 17.62 10.21
CA ARG A 35 14.24 17.49 10.89
C ARG A 35 14.25 18.23 12.23
N GLU A 36 15.04 17.78 13.20
CA GLU A 36 15.03 18.33 14.58
C GLU A 36 15.23 19.87 14.63
N ASN A 37 16.07 20.36 13.72
CA ASN A 37 16.45 21.75 13.52
C ASN A 37 15.60 22.50 12.47
N ALA A 38 14.46 21.94 12.05
CA ALA A 38 13.60 22.54 11.02
C ALA A 38 13.19 23.97 11.40
N SER A 39 13.28 24.85 10.41
CA SER A 39 12.91 26.24 10.49
C SER A 39 11.40 26.42 10.66
N PRO A 40 10.93 27.59 11.16
CA PRO A 40 9.50 27.91 11.21
C PRO A 40 8.83 27.89 9.84
N GLU A 41 9.59 28.08 8.76
CA GLU A 41 9.11 28.04 7.38
C GLU A 41 8.91 26.61 6.88
N GLU A 42 9.84 25.69 7.17
CA GLU A 42 9.65 24.25 6.89
C GLU A 42 8.45 23.68 7.66
N VAL A 43 8.22 24.12 8.90
CA VAL A 43 7.02 23.76 9.68
C VAL A 43 5.74 24.32 9.01
N ALA A 44 5.78 25.55 8.49
CA ALA A 44 4.64 26.13 7.77
C ALA A 44 4.36 25.40 6.45
N ASP A 45 5.39 25.02 5.71
CA ASP A 45 5.30 24.20 4.49
C ASP A 45 4.72 22.81 4.76
N PHE A 46 5.13 22.17 5.86
CA PHE A 46 4.54 20.91 6.30
C PHE A 46 3.04 21.03 6.60
N ILE A 47 2.63 22.13 7.25
CA ILE A 47 1.21 22.43 7.50
C ILE A 47 0.45 22.65 6.19
N ARG A 48 1.00 23.40 5.22
CA ARG A 48 0.38 23.60 3.89
C ARG A 48 0.20 22.28 3.12
N LEU A 49 1.18 21.39 3.19
CA LEU A 49 1.08 20.06 2.59
C LEU A 49 0.01 19.21 3.28
N THR A 50 -0.02 19.23 4.62
CA THR A 50 -1.03 18.54 5.42
C THR A 50 -2.43 19.07 5.11
N GLU A 51 -2.60 20.39 5.00
CA GLU A 51 -3.85 21.07 4.60
C GLU A 51 -4.35 20.60 3.23
N LYS A 52 -3.46 20.52 2.24
CA LYS A 52 -3.80 19.96 0.91
C LYS A 52 -4.21 18.49 0.99
N LEU A 53 -3.52 17.66 1.78
CA LEU A 53 -3.83 16.23 1.88
C LEU A 53 -5.12 15.95 2.65
N VAL A 54 -5.35 16.65 3.76
CA VAL A 54 -6.56 16.47 4.60
C VAL A 54 -7.81 16.92 3.85
N SER A 55 -7.71 18.00 3.07
CA SER A 55 -8.83 18.51 2.24
C SER A 55 -9.28 17.55 1.12
N ILE A 56 -8.52 16.50 0.82
CA ILE A 56 -8.90 15.45 -0.15
C ILE A 56 -9.73 14.35 0.53
N ILE A 57 -9.46 14.04 1.81
CA ILE A 57 -9.99 12.84 2.48
C ILE A 57 -11.00 13.12 3.60
N ALA A 58 -11.11 14.36 4.06
CA ALA A 58 -11.96 14.75 5.18
C ALA A 58 -12.99 15.81 4.77
N PRO A 59 -14.19 15.84 5.40
CA PRO A 59 -15.12 16.95 5.27
C PRO A 59 -14.46 18.29 5.55
N LYS A 60 -14.92 19.36 4.89
CA LYS A 60 -14.33 20.70 4.94
C LYS A 60 -14.24 21.24 6.37
N GLU A 61 -15.21 20.92 7.20
CA GLU A 61 -15.32 21.30 8.61
C GLU A 61 -14.20 20.64 9.42
N THR A 62 -14.07 19.31 9.32
CA THR A 62 -13.01 18.52 9.97
C THR A 62 -11.62 18.92 9.49
N ALA A 63 -11.46 19.18 8.19
CA ALA A 63 -10.21 19.67 7.62
C ALA A 63 -9.82 21.04 8.20
N SER A 64 -10.79 21.96 8.30
CA SER A 64 -10.57 23.29 8.88
C SER A 64 -10.19 23.22 10.36
N GLU A 65 -10.83 22.33 11.13
CA GLU A 65 -10.55 22.09 12.55
C GLU A 65 -9.12 21.56 12.77
N ILE A 66 -8.75 20.47 12.08
CA ILE A 66 -7.40 19.87 12.15
C ILE A 66 -6.34 20.95 11.86
N ILE A 67 -6.52 21.70 10.76
CA ILE A 67 -5.54 22.70 10.34
C ILE A 67 -5.49 23.90 11.29
N HIS A 68 -6.60 24.28 11.92
CA HIS A 68 -6.58 25.26 13.00
C HIS A 68 -5.76 24.78 14.21
N ILE A 69 -5.96 23.54 14.66
CA ILE A 69 -5.21 22.92 15.76
C ILE A 69 -3.70 22.91 15.46
N LEU A 70 -3.30 22.51 14.25
CA LEU A 70 -1.88 22.48 13.84
C LEU A 70 -1.26 23.89 13.77
N LYS A 71 -1.97 24.87 13.17
CA LYS A 71 -1.50 26.27 13.08
C LYS A 71 -1.36 26.90 14.46
N THR A 72 -2.31 26.67 15.36
CA THR A 72 -2.24 27.12 16.76
C THR A 72 -1.03 26.52 17.47
N ARG A 73 -0.83 25.20 17.41
CA ARG A 73 0.30 24.54 18.08
C ARG A 73 1.67 24.96 17.55
N ALA A 74 1.80 25.17 16.24
CA ALA A 74 3.04 25.70 15.65
C ALA A 74 3.37 27.10 16.19
N SER A 75 2.36 27.95 16.40
CA SER A 75 2.55 29.29 16.98
C SER A 75 3.00 29.24 18.45
N GLU A 76 2.47 28.32 19.25
CA GLU A 76 2.88 28.12 20.66
C GLU A 76 4.34 27.68 20.77
N LEU A 77 4.74 26.69 19.96
CA LEU A 77 6.12 26.20 19.93
C LEU A 77 7.09 27.30 19.48
N ARG A 78 6.70 28.13 18.50
CA ARG A 78 7.51 29.27 18.05
C ARG A 78 7.71 30.33 19.15
N LYS A 79 6.69 30.58 19.99
CA LYS A 79 6.82 31.48 21.16
C LYS A 79 7.80 30.93 22.18
N ARG A 80 7.67 29.64 22.55
CA ARG A 80 8.60 28.97 23.49
C ARG A 80 10.05 28.97 23.00
N ASP A 81 10.28 28.61 21.73
CA ASP A 81 11.62 28.65 21.13
C ASP A 81 12.22 30.07 21.13
N ALA A 82 11.40 31.13 21.01
CA ALA A 82 11.85 32.52 21.11
C ALA A 82 12.15 32.95 22.56
N GLU A 83 11.31 32.54 23.52
CA GLU A 83 11.53 32.76 24.96
C GLU A 83 12.81 32.07 25.44
N ASP A 84 13.03 30.81 25.06
CA ASP A 84 14.23 30.04 25.42
C ASP A 84 15.50 30.63 24.78
N ARG A 85 15.43 31.11 23.53
CA ARG A 85 16.54 31.88 22.93
C ARG A 85 16.83 33.15 23.72
N THR A 86 15.80 33.90 24.09
CA THR A 86 15.94 35.15 24.87
C THR A 86 16.58 34.89 26.23
N ARG A 87 16.15 33.83 26.93
CA ARG A 87 16.74 33.38 28.21
C ARG A 87 18.21 32.98 28.06
N ARG A 88 18.56 32.25 27.00
CA ARG A 88 19.95 31.86 26.72
C ARG A 88 20.85 33.04 26.36
N THR A 89 20.31 34.09 25.75
CA THR A 89 21.08 35.31 25.46
C THR A 89 21.17 36.28 26.64
N SER A 90 20.23 36.24 27.59
CA SER A 90 20.26 37.11 28.78
C SER A 90 21.04 36.52 29.96
N ALA A 91 21.14 35.19 30.08
CA ALA A 91 21.86 34.53 31.16
C ALA A 91 23.37 34.85 31.30
N PRO A 92 24.19 34.93 30.22
CA PRO A 92 25.66 35.05 30.36
C PRO A 92 26.12 36.35 31.02
N LEU A 93 25.29 37.40 30.99
CA LEU A 93 25.59 38.73 31.51
C LEU A 93 25.42 38.87 33.03
N GLN A 94 24.82 37.88 33.70
CA GLN A 94 24.80 37.82 35.18
C GLN A 94 25.85 36.86 35.74
N GLU A 95 26.07 35.69 35.13
CA GLU A 95 27.12 34.76 35.59
C GLU A 95 28.53 35.33 35.35
N GLY A 96 28.77 36.04 34.23
CA GLY A 96 30.05 36.72 33.99
C GLY A 96 30.37 37.76 35.07
N LYS A 97 29.38 38.58 35.46
CA LYS A 97 29.54 39.58 36.53
C LYS A 97 29.63 38.96 37.91
N ALA A 98 28.90 37.87 38.18
CA ALA A 98 29.01 37.14 39.43
C ALA A 98 30.41 36.52 39.59
N ALA A 99 30.94 35.90 38.54
CA ALA A 99 32.29 35.33 38.53
C ALA A 99 33.38 36.41 38.63
N GLU A 100 33.21 37.57 37.97
CA GLU A 100 34.12 38.71 38.07
C GLU A 100 34.12 39.32 39.49
N VAL A 101 32.95 39.48 40.11
CA VAL A 101 32.81 39.89 41.51
C VAL A 101 33.37 38.84 42.47
N GLU A 102 33.16 37.55 42.23
CA GLU A 102 33.71 36.48 43.07
C GLU A 102 35.23 36.40 42.95
N MET A 103 35.79 36.61 41.75
CA MET A 103 37.23 36.70 41.52
C MET A 103 37.84 37.91 42.22
N LEU A 104 37.19 39.09 42.14
CA LEU A 104 37.59 40.27 42.92
C LEU A 104 37.53 40.00 44.42
N THR A 105 36.46 39.35 44.89
CA THR A 105 36.24 39.06 46.31
C THR A 105 37.27 38.05 46.84
N ARG A 106 37.64 37.04 46.04
CA ARG A 106 38.75 36.13 46.36
C ARG A 106 40.08 36.88 46.39
N SER A 107 40.37 37.72 45.38
CA SER A 107 41.59 38.55 45.34
C SER A 107 41.72 39.45 46.58
N ILE A 108 40.64 40.11 47.00
CA ILE A 108 40.60 40.95 48.21
C ILE A 108 40.78 40.10 49.48
N ASN A 109 40.12 38.95 49.56
CA ASN A 109 40.25 38.04 50.70
C ASN A 109 41.66 37.44 50.80
N ASP A 110 42.33 37.16 49.68
CA ASP A 110 43.71 36.67 49.64
C ASP A 110 44.71 37.75 50.06
N GLU A 111 44.51 39.02 49.68
CA GLU A 111 45.27 40.15 50.22
C GLU A 111 45.08 40.33 51.73
N ILE A 112 43.83 40.27 52.22
CA ILE A 112 43.50 40.34 53.65
C ILE A 112 44.09 39.15 54.42
N ALA A 113 44.01 37.94 53.86
CA ALA A 113 44.60 36.74 54.45
C ALA A 113 46.13 36.83 54.48
N GLY A 114 46.77 37.37 53.44
CA GLY A 114 48.20 37.66 53.42
C GLY A 114 48.62 38.66 54.50
N PHE A 115 47.82 39.71 54.71
CA PHE A 115 48.04 40.69 55.78
C PHE A 115 47.91 40.07 57.18
N LEU A 116 46.93 39.18 57.38
CA LEU A 116 46.69 38.50 58.66
C LEU A 116 47.69 37.36 58.93
N HIS A 117 48.19 36.67 57.91
CA HIS A 117 49.20 35.61 58.05
C HIS A 117 50.60 36.13 58.42
N GLY A 118 50.85 37.44 58.34
CA GLY A 118 52.03 38.07 58.93
C GLY A 118 52.11 37.95 60.47
N LEU A 119 51.06 37.47 61.13
CA LEU A 119 50.96 37.38 62.60
C LEU A 119 50.69 35.95 63.12
N LYS A 120 51.43 34.92 62.65
CA LYS A 120 51.68 33.69 63.44
C LYS A 120 52.76 32.74 62.89
N SER A 121 53.73 32.43 63.73
CA SER A 121 54.59 31.22 63.68
C SER A 121 53.91 30.05 64.45
N PRO A 122 54.49 28.84 64.51
CA PRO A 122 54.73 27.91 63.40
C PRO A 122 54.05 26.51 63.64
N GLN A 123 54.16 25.63 62.62
CA GLN A 123 54.11 24.14 62.57
C GLN A 123 53.92 23.29 63.87
N PRO A 124 53.33 22.05 63.81
CA PRO A 124 53.86 20.97 62.93
C PRO A 124 52.93 19.85 62.37
N ALA A 125 53.48 19.18 61.34
CA ALA A 125 53.49 17.75 60.97
C ALA A 125 52.33 16.76 61.26
N SER A 126 52.01 15.91 60.26
CA SER A 126 52.11 14.41 60.26
C SER A 126 51.10 13.80 59.25
N GLN A 127 51.51 13.29 58.07
CA GLN A 127 51.91 11.90 57.70
C GLN A 127 50.79 10.92 57.27
N ALA A 128 51.11 10.13 56.23
CA ALA A 128 50.56 8.81 55.83
C ALA A 128 49.08 8.74 55.36
N GLY A 129 48.70 7.87 54.41
CA GLY A 129 49.50 6.94 53.60
C GLY A 129 48.71 6.28 52.44
N GLN A 130 49.47 5.56 51.59
CA GLN A 130 49.24 4.32 50.81
C GLN A 130 47.82 3.66 50.87
N VAL A 131 47.32 2.89 49.89
CA VAL A 131 47.80 1.59 49.30
C VAL A 131 46.97 1.38 47.99
N ALA A 132 47.54 1.19 46.80
CA ALA A 132 48.01 -0.04 46.12
C ALA A 132 46.99 -1.17 45.82
N GLY A 133 47.14 -1.79 44.64
CA GLY A 133 46.51 -3.06 44.22
C GLY A 133 45.65 -2.95 42.95
N ALA A 134 45.60 -3.90 42.00
CA ALA A 134 46.46 -5.01 41.57
C ALA A 134 45.78 -5.66 40.33
N LYS A 135 46.58 -6.25 39.42
CA LYS A 135 46.19 -7.11 38.26
C LYS A 135 45.79 -8.55 38.73
N PRO A 136 45.67 -9.63 37.89
CA PRO A 136 45.55 -9.81 36.41
C PRO A 136 44.48 -10.86 35.95
N GLY A 137 44.43 -11.17 34.64
CA GLY A 137 44.25 -12.56 34.12
C GLY A 137 43.02 -12.83 33.23
N VAL A 138 42.94 -13.85 32.36
CA VAL A 138 43.90 -14.78 31.69
C VAL A 138 43.27 -15.18 30.32
N SER A 139 44.08 -15.64 29.35
CA SER A 139 43.70 -16.09 27.98
C SER A 139 43.22 -17.57 27.94
N PRO A 140 43.42 -18.37 26.87
CA PRO A 140 42.74 -18.41 25.54
C PRO A 140 42.14 -19.81 25.19
N VAL A 141 41.37 -19.94 24.10
CA VAL A 141 41.17 -21.21 23.35
C VAL A 141 41.00 -20.93 21.85
N GLN A 142 41.41 -21.87 21.00
CA GLN A 142 41.30 -21.88 19.52
C GLN A 142 39.90 -22.45 19.08
N ASP A 143 39.57 -22.92 17.86
CA ASP A 143 40.33 -23.33 16.65
C ASP A 143 39.39 -23.43 15.41
N ALA A 144 39.89 -24.03 14.32
CA ALA A 144 39.21 -24.61 13.15
C ALA A 144 38.89 -23.72 11.91
N GLU A 145 39.65 -23.97 10.84
CA GLU A 145 39.32 -23.68 9.43
C GLU A 145 38.13 -24.53 8.92
N PRO A 146 37.61 -24.28 7.70
CA PRO A 146 38.08 -25.15 6.61
C PRO A 146 38.22 -24.51 5.21
N ALA A 147 39.18 -25.08 4.46
CA ALA A 147 39.16 -25.34 3.01
C ALA A 147 39.02 -24.17 2.02
N GLU A 148 40.16 -23.77 1.45
CA GLU A 148 40.23 -23.01 0.20
C GLU A 148 39.58 -23.77 -0.97
N SER A 149 38.87 -23.05 -1.83
CA SER A 149 38.47 -23.53 -3.16
C SER A 149 38.95 -22.57 -4.25
N LYS A 150 39.40 -23.16 -5.35
CA LYS A 150 40.25 -22.54 -6.38
C LYS A 150 39.44 -21.64 -7.32
N PRO A 151 39.83 -20.39 -7.60
CA PRO A 151 39.18 -19.57 -8.62
C PRO A 151 39.66 -19.95 -10.04
N PRO A 152 38.77 -20.02 -11.04
CA PRO A 152 39.18 -20.14 -12.43
C PRO A 152 39.57 -18.77 -13.02
N GLU A 153 40.85 -18.67 -13.36
CA GLU A 153 41.42 -18.12 -14.60
C GLU A 153 40.68 -16.97 -15.33
N CYS A 154 41.35 -15.82 -15.42
CA CYS A 154 40.85 -14.61 -16.08
C CYS A 154 40.70 -14.77 -17.60
N ALA A 155 39.47 -14.70 -18.12
CA ALA A 155 39.21 -14.23 -19.48
C ALA A 155 39.27 -12.69 -19.52
N GLN A 156 39.78 -12.13 -20.63
CA GLN A 156 40.01 -10.69 -20.78
C GLN A 156 38.69 -9.91 -21.00
N PRO A 157 38.61 -8.64 -20.56
CA PRO A 157 37.43 -7.81 -20.80
C PRO A 157 37.45 -7.25 -22.24
N GLU A 158 36.63 -7.84 -23.11
CA GLU A 158 36.12 -7.08 -24.26
C GLU A 158 35.20 -5.95 -23.75
N SER A 159 35.24 -4.81 -24.43
CA SER A 159 34.58 -3.58 -23.98
C SER A 159 33.06 -3.65 -24.11
N VAL A 160 32.39 -4.15 -23.08
CA VAL A 160 30.93 -4.13 -22.98
C VAL A 160 30.44 -2.70 -22.71
N GLN A 161 29.71 -2.13 -23.66
CA GLN A 161 28.94 -0.90 -23.44
C GLN A 161 27.81 -1.20 -22.44
N THR A 162 27.83 -0.54 -21.28
CA THR A 162 26.87 -0.75 -20.21
C THR A 162 25.53 -0.04 -20.49
N ASP A 163 24.65 -0.70 -21.23
CA ASP A 163 23.22 -0.35 -21.31
C ASP A 163 22.49 -0.70 -20.00
N VAL A 164 22.64 0.16 -18.99
CA VAL A 164 21.99 0.02 -17.67
C VAL A 164 20.68 0.85 -17.47
N PRO A 165 19.93 1.36 -18.48
CA PRO A 165 18.61 1.96 -18.22
C PRO A 165 17.49 0.97 -17.81
N GLN A 166 17.55 -0.30 -18.27
CA GLN A 166 16.35 -1.16 -18.29
C GLN A 166 15.89 -1.67 -16.92
N LEU A 167 16.81 -1.92 -15.97
CA LEU A 167 16.44 -2.54 -14.69
C LEU A 167 15.55 -1.65 -13.80
N ALA A 168 15.75 -0.33 -13.85
CA ALA A 168 14.97 0.63 -13.05
C ALA A 168 13.51 0.74 -13.52
N GLY A 169 13.26 0.58 -14.82
CA GLY A 169 11.91 0.62 -15.38
C GLY A 169 11.01 -0.52 -14.88
N ALA A 170 11.55 -1.74 -14.78
CA ALA A 170 10.82 -2.93 -14.32
C ALA A 170 10.41 -2.86 -12.84
N VAL A 171 11.24 -2.25 -11.99
CA VAL A 171 10.92 -2.07 -10.55
C VAL A 171 9.82 -1.03 -10.37
N LEU A 172 9.76 0.01 -11.20
CA LEU A 172 8.71 1.03 -11.13
C LEU A 172 7.35 0.49 -11.58
N THR A 173 7.30 -0.34 -12.63
CA THR A 173 6.04 -0.95 -13.10
C THR A 173 5.46 -1.93 -12.07
N ALA A 174 6.28 -2.81 -11.49
CA ALA A 174 5.81 -3.76 -10.47
C ALA A 174 5.23 -3.07 -9.22
N ASN A 175 5.71 -1.87 -8.87
CA ASN A 175 5.14 -1.06 -7.79
C ASN A 175 3.81 -0.41 -8.16
N ILE A 176 3.59 -0.06 -9.43
CA ILE A 176 2.31 0.47 -9.92
C ILE A 176 1.26 -0.64 -9.92
N ASP A 177 1.60 -1.81 -10.47
CA ASP A 177 0.75 -3.01 -10.47
C ASP A 177 0.21 -3.34 -9.08
N ALA A 178 1.09 -3.39 -8.07
CA ALA A 178 0.70 -3.68 -6.69
C ALA A 178 -0.25 -2.64 -6.09
N GLU A 179 -0.13 -1.35 -6.45
CA GLU A 179 -1.06 -0.32 -5.96
C GLU A 179 -2.40 -0.36 -6.70
N ILE A 180 -2.41 -0.73 -7.99
CA ILE A 180 -3.66 -1.00 -8.74
C ILE A 180 -4.37 -2.22 -8.13
N GLU A 181 -3.67 -3.32 -7.83
CA GLU A 181 -4.28 -4.48 -7.17
C GLU A 181 -4.91 -4.13 -5.80
N VAL A 182 -4.20 -3.36 -4.96
CA VAL A 182 -4.73 -2.90 -3.66
C VAL A 182 -5.92 -1.95 -3.83
N PHE A 183 -5.93 -1.12 -4.88
CA PHE A 183 -7.07 -0.27 -5.21
C PHE A 183 -8.30 -1.10 -5.62
N LEU A 184 -8.13 -2.06 -6.53
CA LEU A 184 -9.22 -2.92 -7.02
C LEU A 184 -9.77 -3.88 -5.95
N GLN A 185 -8.95 -4.31 -4.98
CA GLN A 185 -9.44 -5.04 -3.80
C GLN A 185 -10.36 -4.19 -2.91
N LYS A 186 -10.19 -2.87 -2.88
CA LYS A 186 -11.05 -1.93 -2.12
C LYS A 186 -12.24 -1.45 -2.93
N PHE A 187 -12.06 -1.27 -4.24
CA PHE A 187 -13.06 -0.78 -5.18
C PHE A 187 -13.14 -1.74 -6.39
N PRO A 188 -13.95 -2.81 -6.32
CA PRO A 188 -14.02 -3.84 -7.37
C PRO A 188 -14.70 -3.36 -8.66
N LEU A 189 -15.52 -2.33 -8.53
CA LEU A 189 -16.19 -1.60 -9.62
C LEU A 189 -15.98 -0.10 -9.36
N PRO A 190 -14.79 0.45 -9.61
CA PRO A 190 -14.55 1.87 -9.46
C PRO A 190 -15.33 2.64 -10.53
N ASN A 191 -15.77 3.86 -10.25
CA ASN A 191 -16.36 4.75 -11.25
C ASN A 191 -15.28 5.59 -11.96
N GLU A 192 -15.66 6.33 -13.00
CA GLU A 192 -14.73 7.16 -13.80
C GLU A 192 -13.96 8.18 -12.95
N VAL A 193 -14.57 8.76 -11.92
CA VAL A 193 -13.93 9.71 -11.01
C VAL A 193 -12.90 9.00 -10.13
N ASP A 194 -13.23 7.83 -9.58
CA ASP A 194 -12.32 7.03 -8.76
C ASP A 194 -11.05 6.65 -9.55
N ILE A 195 -11.22 6.19 -10.80
CA ILE A 195 -10.11 5.85 -11.70
C ILE A 195 -9.26 7.08 -12.00
N THR A 196 -9.90 8.19 -12.39
CA THR A 196 -9.22 9.44 -12.76
C THR A 196 -8.41 10.01 -11.58
N ASP A 197 -8.96 10.01 -10.37
CA ASP A 197 -8.28 10.54 -9.19
C ASP A 197 -7.19 9.60 -8.66
N PHE A 198 -7.38 8.29 -8.77
CA PHE A 198 -6.33 7.31 -8.46
C PHE A 198 -5.17 7.38 -9.48
N ALA A 199 -5.46 7.55 -10.77
CA ALA A 199 -4.45 7.73 -11.80
C ALA A 199 -3.65 9.03 -11.61
N LYS A 200 -4.28 10.15 -11.22
CA LYS A 200 -3.56 11.38 -10.82
C LYS A 200 -2.65 11.14 -9.61
N TYR A 201 -3.08 10.34 -8.63
CA TYR A 201 -2.25 9.98 -7.47
C TYR A 201 -1.01 9.17 -7.88
N LEU A 202 -1.18 8.15 -8.72
CA LEU A 202 -0.08 7.34 -9.25
C LEU A 202 0.86 8.17 -10.15
N THR A 203 0.31 9.04 -11.00
CA THR A 203 1.06 10.00 -11.83
C THR A 203 1.96 10.89 -10.97
N PHE A 204 1.40 11.49 -9.91
CA PHE A 204 2.16 12.31 -8.97
C PHE A 204 3.28 11.53 -8.27
N LYS A 205 3.07 10.23 -8.03
CA LYS A 205 3.97 9.39 -7.23
C LYS A 205 5.10 8.75 -8.04
N TYR A 206 4.83 8.38 -9.29
CA TYR A 206 5.75 7.60 -10.14
C TYR A 206 6.20 8.35 -11.41
N GLU A 207 5.80 9.62 -11.57
CA GLU A 207 6.16 10.49 -12.72
C GLU A 207 5.82 9.88 -14.09
N LYS A 208 4.72 9.13 -14.14
CA LYS A 208 4.16 8.49 -15.34
C LYS A 208 3.06 9.34 -15.99
N ASP A 209 2.75 9.06 -17.25
CA ASP A 209 1.62 9.71 -17.92
C ASP A 209 0.27 9.23 -17.35
N THR A 210 -0.62 10.18 -17.06
CA THR A 210 -1.92 9.89 -16.44
C THR A 210 -2.79 9.01 -17.32
N ARG A 211 -2.81 9.23 -18.64
CA ARG A 211 -3.68 8.47 -19.56
C ARG A 211 -3.20 7.03 -19.70
N GLN A 212 -1.88 6.81 -19.65
CA GLN A 212 -1.32 5.46 -19.60
C GLN A 212 -1.79 4.72 -18.33
N ILE A 213 -1.77 5.37 -17.17
CA ILE A 213 -2.24 4.78 -15.91
C ILE A 213 -3.75 4.57 -15.91
N GLU A 214 -4.54 5.54 -16.39
CA GLU A 214 -6.00 5.41 -16.53
C GLU A 214 -6.34 4.18 -17.38
N LYS A 215 -5.68 4.03 -18.54
CA LYS A 215 -5.84 2.86 -19.40
C LYS A 215 -5.49 1.55 -18.66
N GLU A 216 -4.34 1.51 -17.97
CA GLU A 216 -3.88 0.33 -17.24
C GLU A 216 -4.87 -0.08 -16.13
N ILE A 217 -5.43 0.87 -15.39
CA ILE A 217 -6.51 0.61 -14.41
C ILE A 217 -7.76 0.07 -15.12
N VAL A 218 -8.21 0.71 -16.21
CA VAL A 218 -9.41 0.29 -16.97
C VAL A 218 -9.26 -1.13 -17.51
N ASP A 219 -8.11 -1.47 -18.08
CA ASP A 219 -7.84 -2.80 -18.62
C ASP A 219 -7.82 -3.86 -17.49
N ARG A 220 -7.21 -3.55 -16.34
CA ARG A 220 -7.24 -4.43 -15.14
C ARG A 220 -8.66 -4.63 -14.59
N VAL A 221 -9.49 -3.59 -14.54
CA VAL A 221 -10.92 -3.71 -14.15
C VAL A 221 -11.68 -4.57 -15.16
N ARG A 222 -11.47 -4.36 -16.47
CA ARG A 222 -12.10 -5.14 -17.54
C ARG A 222 -11.77 -6.62 -17.39
N ASP A 223 -10.51 -6.96 -17.11
CA ASP A 223 -10.06 -8.34 -16.94
C ASP A 223 -10.61 -9.00 -15.66
N GLU A 224 -10.66 -8.30 -14.53
CA GLU A 224 -11.26 -8.86 -13.31
C GLU A 224 -12.77 -9.09 -13.48
N ILE A 225 -13.50 -8.18 -14.15
CA ILE A 225 -14.92 -8.39 -14.46
C ILE A 225 -15.09 -9.59 -15.40
N LYS A 226 -14.28 -9.71 -16.46
CA LYS A 226 -14.27 -10.89 -17.34
C LYS A 226 -13.98 -12.19 -16.55
N ALA A 227 -13.08 -12.15 -15.58
CA ALA A 227 -12.76 -13.27 -14.70
C ALA A 227 -13.92 -13.62 -13.75
N VAL A 228 -14.60 -12.65 -13.13
CA VAL A 228 -15.78 -12.88 -12.28
C VAL A 228 -16.94 -13.46 -13.10
N ILE A 229 -17.25 -12.89 -14.28
CA ILE A 229 -18.29 -13.42 -15.17
C ILE A 229 -17.96 -14.86 -15.57
N SER A 230 -16.71 -15.13 -15.98
CA SER A 230 -16.26 -16.48 -16.36
C SER A 230 -16.41 -17.48 -15.21
N ARG A 231 -15.93 -17.14 -14.00
CA ARG A 231 -16.08 -17.98 -12.79
C ARG A 231 -17.55 -18.24 -12.46
N SER A 232 -18.40 -17.20 -12.51
CA SER A 232 -19.84 -17.32 -12.27
C SER A 232 -20.51 -18.24 -13.30
N LYS A 233 -20.19 -18.09 -14.59
CA LYS A 233 -20.72 -18.92 -15.67
C LYS A 233 -20.28 -20.37 -15.54
N ILE A 234 -18.98 -20.63 -15.36
CA ILE A 234 -18.42 -21.97 -15.08
C ILE A 234 -19.16 -22.65 -13.92
N GLN A 235 -19.37 -21.94 -12.81
CA GLN A 235 -20.07 -22.50 -11.64
C GLN A 235 -21.53 -22.87 -11.95
N ASN A 236 -22.24 -22.12 -12.80
CA ASN A 236 -23.59 -22.46 -13.25
C ASN A 236 -23.57 -23.69 -14.18
N GLU A 237 -22.68 -23.71 -15.17
CA GLU A 237 -22.53 -24.84 -16.10
C GLU A 237 -22.15 -26.14 -15.36
N ILE A 238 -21.28 -26.08 -14.34
CA ILE A 238 -20.97 -27.23 -13.45
C ILE A 238 -22.22 -27.71 -12.71
N GLN A 239 -23.06 -26.79 -12.23
CA GLN A 239 -24.28 -27.16 -11.52
C GLN A 239 -25.34 -27.80 -12.42
N GLU A 240 -25.42 -27.40 -13.69
CA GLU A 240 -26.29 -28.04 -14.68
C GLU A 240 -25.73 -29.38 -15.15
N PHE A 241 -24.43 -29.45 -15.46
CA PHE A 241 -23.74 -30.69 -15.80
C PHE A 241 -23.94 -31.77 -14.74
N LEU A 242 -23.73 -31.46 -13.46
CA LEU A 242 -23.96 -32.39 -12.34
C LEU A 242 -25.43 -32.67 -12.02
N THR A 243 -26.37 -32.00 -12.71
CA THR A 243 -27.81 -32.30 -12.63
C THR A 243 -28.19 -33.31 -13.70
N LYS A 244 -27.64 -33.19 -14.92
CA LYS A 244 -27.73 -34.21 -15.98
C LYS A 244 -26.93 -35.48 -15.65
N TYR A 245 -25.74 -35.32 -15.07
CA TYR A 245 -24.78 -36.39 -14.74
C TYR A 245 -24.41 -36.36 -13.26
N PRO A 246 -25.21 -36.94 -12.34
CA PRO A 246 -24.92 -36.93 -10.90
C PRO A 246 -23.64 -37.69 -10.50
N GLN A 247 -23.18 -38.61 -11.36
CA GLN A 247 -21.92 -39.35 -11.22
C GLN A 247 -21.22 -39.39 -12.60
N PRO A 248 -20.59 -38.29 -13.02
CA PRO A 248 -19.91 -38.23 -14.31
C PRO A 248 -18.64 -39.11 -14.27
N ARG A 249 -18.31 -39.73 -15.40
CA ARG A 249 -17.03 -40.42 -15.63
C ARG A 249 -16.01 -39.43 -16.16
N ASP A 250 -14.74 -39.82 -16.21
CA ASP A 250 -13.67 -38.95 -16.72
C ASP A 250 -13.91 -38.50 -18.17
N ASP A 251 -14.42 -39.39 -19.04
CA ASP A 251 -14.81 -39.05 -20.42
C ASP A 251 -15.89 -37.95 -20.47
N ASP A 252 -16.88 -38.04 -19.58
CA ASP A 252 -17.99 -37.08 -19.50
C ASP A 252 -17.48 -35.70 -19.00
N ILE A 253 -16.46 -35.69 -18.13
CA ILE A 253 -15.77 -34.48 -17.64
C ILE A 253 -14.88 -33.88 -18.74
N ASP A 254 -14.21 -34.70 -19.55
CA ASP A 254 -13.42 -34.26 -20.70
C ASP A 254 -14.30 -33.60 -21.78
N ASP A 255 -15.47 -34.17 -22.05
CA ASP A 255 -16.48 -33.57 -22.92
C ASP A 255 -17.00 -32.25 -22.38
N PHE A 256 -17.24 -32.16 -21.06
CA PHE A 256 -17.61 -30.90 -20.40
C PHE A 256 -16.48 -29.84 -20.47
N ILE A 257 -15.22 -30.22 -20.30
CA ILE A 257 -14.06 -29.33 -20.48
C ILE A 257 -13.96 -28.84 -21.93
N ARG A 258 -14.17 -29.72 -22.92
CA ARG A 258 -14.25 -29.33 -24.34
C ARG A 258 -15.37 -28.30 -24.57
N TYR A 259 -16.54 -28.51 -23.98
CA TYR A 259 -17.65 -27.55 -24.03
C TYR A 259 -17.30 -26.18 -23.43
N LEU A 260 -16.68 -26.12 -22.25
CA LEU A 260 -16.28 -24.84 -21.65
C LEU A 260 -15.26 -24.07 -22.52
N LYS A 261 -14.40 -24.77 -23.27
CA LYS A 261 -13.49 -24.13 -24.26
C LYS A 261 -14.24 -23.52 -25.44
N ILE A 262 -15.30 -24.19 -25.94
CA ILE A 262 -16.17 -23.66 -27.01
C ILE A 262 -16.84 -22.35 -26.55
N LEU A 263 -17.21 -22.25 -25.27
CA LEU A 263 -17.76 -21.03 -24.67
C LEU A 263 -16.72 -19.89 -24.50
N LYS A 264 -15.48 -20.05 -24.98
CA LYS A 264 -14.36 -19.10 -24.86
C LYS A 264 -14.04 -18.68 -23.42
N LEU A 265 -14.31 -19.53 -22.43
CA LEU A 265 -14.08 -19.22 -21.01
C LEU A 265 -12.61 -19.48 -20.62
N SER A 266 -12.03 -18.60 -19.81
CA SER A 266 -10.67 -18.75 -19.29
C SER A 266 -10.67 -19.58 -18.00
N PHE A 267 -9.97 -20.72 -18.02
CA PHE A 267 -9.82 -21.62 -16.88
C PHE A 267 -8.63 -22.58 -17.07
N ARG A 268 -8.21 -23.24 -15.98
CA ARG A 268 -7.29 -24.39 -16.02
C ARG A 268 -8.10 -25.69 -15.91
N GLU A 269 -7.70 -26.74 -16.62
CA GLU A 269 -8.47 -27.99 -16.66
C GLU A 269 -8.52 -28.69 -15.31
N GLU A 270 -7.41 -28.64 -14.57
CA GLU A 270 -7.26 -29.18 -13.22
C GLU A 270 -8.19 -28.48 -12.22
N ASP A 271 -8.39 -27.17 -12.39
CA ASP A 271 -9.31 -26.38 -11.57
C ASP A 271 -10.77 -26.77 -11.86
N ILE A 272 -11.13 -27.08 -13.11
CA ILE A 272 -12.47 -27.55 -13.46
C ILE A 272 -12.73 -28.94 -12.88
N ARG A 273 -11.81 -29.90 -13.07
CA ARG A 273 -11.93 -31.25 -12.47
C ARG A 273 -12.10 -31.15 -10.95
N SER A 274 -11.30 -30.29 -10.30
CA SER A 274 -11.36 -30.03 -8.86
C SER A 274 -12.64 -29.33 -8.39
N GLN A 275 -13.28 -28.53 -9.24
CA GLN A 275 -14.58 -27.89 -8.93
C GLN A 275 -15.75 -28.86 -9.14
N VAL A 276 -15.74 -29.64 -10.22
CA VAL A 276 -16.74 -30.69 -10.50
C VAL A 276 -16.76 -31.73 -9.38
N GLU A 277 -15.60 -32.26 -8.99
CA GLU A 277 -15.52 -33.24 -7.89
C GLU A 277 -15.99 -32.65 -6.56
N ARG A 278 -15.63 -31.40 -6.27
CA ARG A 278 -16.05 -30.69 -5.05
C ARG A 278 -17.56 -30.49 -4.97
N GLU A 279 -18.19 -30.03 -6.05
CA GLU A 279 -19.66 -29.87 -6.13
C GLU A 279 -20.37 -31.23 -6.11
N ARG A 280 -19.81 -32.27 -6.74
CA ARG A 280 -20.33 -33.65 -6.69
C ARG A 280 -20.31 -34.22 -5.26
N LEU A 281 -19.19 -34.10 -4.55
CA LEU A 281 -19.08 -34.52 -3.15
C LEU A 281 -20.02 -33.69 -2.25
N TYR A 282 -20.09 -32.38 -2.47
CA TYR A 282 -20.99 -31.48 -1.77
C TYR A 282 -22.46 -31.94 -1.89
N ARG A 283 -22.92 -32.27 -3.11
CA ARG A 283 -24.26 -32.83 -3.36
C ARG A 283 -24.45 -34.20 -2.67
N LYS A 284 -23.46 -35.10 -2.78
CA LYS A 284 -23.53 -36.45 -2.22
C LYS A 284 -23.70 -36.48 -0.70
N PHE A 285 -23.05 -35.57 0.01
CA PHE A 285 -23.02 -35.56 1.48
C PHE A 285 -24.04 -34.63 2.12
N ASN A 286 -24.85 -33.90 1.35
CA ASN A 286 -25.83 -32.92 1.86
C ASN A 286 -25.25 -31.98 2.93
N VAL A 287 -23.95 -31.67 2.85
CA VAL A 287 -23.30 -30.72 3.75
C VAL A 287 -24.09 -29.42 3.62
N PRO A 288 -24.62 -28.80 4.68
CA PRO A 288 -25.34 -27.55 4.52
C PRO A 288 -24.46 -26.55 3.76
N LYS A 289 -25.00 -25.77 2.80
CA LYS A 289 -24.25 -24.65 2.19
C LYS A 289 -23.91 -23.68 3.32
N LYS A 290 -22.76 -23.89 3.96
CA LYS A 290 -22.09 -22.89 4.79
C LYS A 290 -21.91 -21.76 3.81
N LYS A 291 -22.78 -20.74 3.91
CA LYS A 291 -22.77 -19.58 3.02
C LYS A 291 -21.32 -19.11 3.04
N MET A 292 -20.59 -19.36 1.96
CA MET A 292 -19.22 -18.85 1.86
C MET A 292 -19.40 -17.35 2.04
N ALA A 293 -18.67 -16.80 3.03
CA ALA A 293 -18.85 -15.42 3.42
C ALA A 293 -18.82 -14.59 2.13
N PRO A 294 -19.84 -13.77 1.85
CA PRO A 294 -19.98 -13.14 0.55
C PRO A 294 -18.67 -12.41 0.25
N THR A 295 -17.93 -12.95 -0.71
CA THR A 295 -16.66 -12.37 -1.12
C THR A 295 -16.96 -10.99 -1.69
N ILE A 296 -15.92 -10.17 -1.84
CA ILE A 296 -15.97 -8.78 -2.31
C ILE A 296 -16.67 -8.61 -3.69
N THR A 297 -17.06 -9.70 -4.35
CA THR A 297 -17.83 -9.77 -5.60
C THR A 297 -19.28 -9.27 -5.53
N THR A 298 -19.85 -8.93 -4.37
CA THR A 298 -21.31 -8.67 -4.24
C THR A 298 -21.88 -7.62 -5.19
N ASP A 299 -21.12 -6.61 -5.60
CA ASP A 299 -21.58 -5.61 -6.57
C ASP A 299 -21.40 -6.07 -8.03
N ILE A 300 -20.35 -6.86 -8.32
CA ILE A 300 -20.18 -7.53 -9.62
C ILE A 300 -21.27 -8.60 -9.82
N ASP A 301 -21.62 -9.34 -8.77
CA ASP A 301 -22.71 -10.33 -8.79
C ASP A 301 -24.07 -9.67 -9.06
N LYS A 302 -24.34 -8.48 -8.49
CA LYS A 302 -25.53 -7.67 -8.82
C LYS A 302 -25.50 -7.20 -10.28
N LEU A 303 -24.34 -6.76 -10.79
CA LEU A 303 -24.18 -6.36 -12.18
C LEU A 303 -24.46 -7.53 -13.14
N ILE A 304 -23.91 -8.71 -12.86
CA ILE A 304 -24.16 -9.95 -13.60
C ILE A 304 -25.64 -10.35 -13.56
N GLN A 305 -26.30 -10.25 -12.40
CA GLN A 305 -27.73 -10.50 -12.29
C GLN A 305 -28.57 -9.54 -13.16
N ARG A 306 -28.20 -8.25 -13.22
CA ARG A 306 -28.84 -7.30 -14.14
C ARG A 306 -28.61 -7.64 -15.60
N PHE A 307 -27.38 -8.02 -15.99
CA PHE A 307 -27.09 -8.44 -17.37
C PHE A 307 -27.86 -9.70 -17.78
N LYS A 308 -28.19 -10.60 -16.85
CA LYS A 308 -29.05 -11.77 -17.10
C LYS A 308 -30.52 -11.42 -17.30
N SER A 309 -30.98 -10.24 -16.85
CA SER A 309 -32.40 -9.82 -16.89
C SER A 309 -32.72 -8.76 -17.96
N VAL A 310 -31.75 -8.37 -18.78
CA VAL A 310 -31.84 -7.26 -19.73
C VAL A 310 -31.41 -7.73 -21.12
N ASP A 311 -32.06 -7.22 -22.17
CA ASP A 311 -31.72 -7.53 -23.54
C ASP A 311 -30.29 -7.09 -23.90
N LYS A 312 -29.67 -7.78 -24.87
CA LYS A 312 -28.28 -7.52 -25.29
C LYS A 312 -28.02 -6.05 -25.63
N GLU A 313 -29.02 -5.38 -26.20
CA GLU A 313 -28.96 -3.97 -26.61
C GLU A 313 -28.94 -2.99 -25.42
N SER A 314 -29.62 -3.31 -24.31
CA SER A 314 -29.72 -2.42 -23.13
C SER A 314 -28.70 -2.72 -22.02
N ILE A 315 -27.85 -3.74 -22.18
CA ILE A 315 -26.64 -3.94 -21.34
C ILE A 315 -25.77 -2.67 -21.32
N ARG A 316 -25.65 -1.99 -22.46
CA ARG A 316 -24.95 -0.70 -22.61
C ARG A 316 -25.52 0.35 -21.64
N ASP A 317 -26.83 0.54 -21.65
CA ASP A 317 -27.49 1.55 -20.84
C ASP A 317 -27.35 1.26 -19.34
N VAL A 318 -27.41 -0.02 -18.95
CA VAL A 318 -27.14 -0.46 -17.57
C VAL A 318 -25.72 -0.10 -17.14
N MET A 319 -24.71 -0.32 -17.99
CA MET A 319 -23.32 0.06 -17.69
C MET A 319 -23.15 1.58 -17.56
N MET A 320 -23.71 2.36 -18.50
CA MET A 320 -23.70 3.83 -18.44
C MET A 320 -24.38 4.35 -17.16
N GLN A 321 -25.54 3.81 -16.79
CA GLN A 321 -26.26 4.16 -15.57
C GLN A 321 -25.53 3.79 -14.27
N GLN A 322 -24.52 2.92 -14.32
CA GLN A 322 -23.67 2.60 -13.17
C GLN A 322 -22.33 3.33 -13.17
N GLY A 323 -22.10 4.28 -14.10
CA GLY A 323 -20.81 4.96 -14.23
C GLY A 323 -19.68 4.05 -14.74
N LEU A 324 -20.04 2.97 -15.44
CA LEU A 324 -19.12 1.99 -16.03
C LEU A 324 -18.95 2.23 -17.55
N GLY A 325 -19.16 3.46 -18.02
CA GLY A 325 -19.06 3.84 -19.43
C GLY A 325 -17.66 3.61 -20.01
N TYR A 326 -16.64 3.91 -19.21
CA TYR A 326 -15.23 3.62 -19.51
C TYR A 326 -14.92 2.17 -19.93
N LEU A 327 -15.68 1.16 -19.45
CA LEU A 327 -15.45 -0.24 -19.83
C LEU A 327 -15.85 -0.53 -21.28
N ILE A 328 -16.82 0.23 -21.81
CA ILE A 328 -17.37 0.08 -23.15
C ILE A 328 -16.43 0.70 -24.21
N GLN A 329 -15.71 1.76 -23.84
CA GLN A 329 -14.78 2.43 -24.74
C GLN A 329 -13.53 1.56 -24.97
N ASN A 330 -13.23 1.29 -26.24
CA ASN A 330 -11.99 0.64 -26.66
C ASN A 330 -10.92 1.69 -27.01
N GLU A 331 -9.70 1.24 -27.28
CA GLU A 331 -8.55 2.13 -27.54
C GLU A 331 -8.71 3.05 -28.77
N SER A 332 -9.58 2.71 -29.71
CA SER A 332 -9.87 3.54 -30.89
C SER A 332 -11.05 4.50 -30.70
N GLY A 333 -11.62 4.57 -29.49
CA GLY A 333 -12.85 5.32 -29.20
C GLY A 333 -14.11 4.65 -29.76
N GLY A 334 -14.00 3.43 -30.27
CA GLY A 334 -15.14 2.59 -30.61
C GLY A 334 -15.72 1.91 -29.37
N GLU A 335 -16.98 1.48 -29.47
CA GLU A 335 -17.72 0.91 -28.36
C GLU A 335 -17.73 -0.63 -28.49
N SER A 336 -17.05 -1.36 -27.60
CA SER A 336 -17.10 -2.84 -27.55
C SER A 336 -17.83 -3.33 -26.30
N VAL A 337 -19.16 -3.25 -26.33
CA VAL A 337 -20.02 -3.98 -25.38
C VAL A 337 -19.99 -5.50 -25.67
N ASN A 338 -19.64 -5.88 -26.91
CA ASN A 338 -19.68 -7.24 -27.44
C ASN A 338 -18.87 -8.25 -26.60
N ASP A 339 -17.68 -7.87 -26.13
CA ASP A 339 -16.84 -8.67 -25.24
C ASP A 339 -17.62 -9.21 -24.01
N PHE A 340 -18.44 -8.36 -23.39
CA PHE A 340 -19.23 -8.73 -22.23
C PHE A 340 -20.52 -9.47 -22.63
N VAL A 341 -21.14 -9.08 -23.74
CA VAL A 341 -22.36 -9.71 -24.28
C VAL A 341 -22.12 -11.16 -24.70
N GLU A 342 -21.02 -11.46 -25.40
CA GLU A 342 -20.63 -12.84 -25.75
C GLU A 342 -20.34 -13.68 -24.50
N LEU A 343 -19.69 -13.07 -23.50
CA LEU A 343 -19.32 -13.77 -22.27
C LEU A 343 -20.55 -14.12 -21.42
N VAL A 344 -21.51 -13.21 -21.27
CA VAL A 344 -22.76 -13.44 -20.53
C VAL A 344 -23.73 -14.34 -21.32
N SER A 345 -23.96 -14.03 -22.60
CA SER A 345 -25.02 -14.59 -23.45
C SER A 345 -24.48 -14.97 -24.84
N PRO A 346 -23.68 -16.05 -24.95
CA PRO A 346 -23.15 -16.52 -26.23
C PRO A 346 -24.30 -16.93 -27.17
N ASP A 347 -24.04 -16.93 -28.48
CA ASP A 347 -25.05 -17.37 -29.44
C ASP A 347 -25.33 -18.87 -29.27
N ALA A 348 -26.55 -19.18 -28.86
CA ALA A 348 -27.00 -20.55 -28.63
C ALA A 348 -26.99 -21.40 -29.92
N SER A 349 -27.14 -20.77 -31.10
CA SER A 349 -27.09 -21.45 -32.39
C SER A 349 -25.65 -21.82 -32.77
N GLU A 350 -24.70 -20.90 -32.58
CA GLU A 350 -23.26 -21.14 -32.78
C GLU A 350 -22.76 -22.26 -31.86
N VAL A 351 -23.04 -22.16 -30.55
CA VAL A 351 -22.66 -23.16 -29.55
C VAL A 351 -23.28 -24.53 -29.87
N LYS A 352 -24.57 -24.58 -30.27
CA LYS A 352 -25.22 -25.83 -30.69
C LYS A 352 -24.52 -26.44 -31.90
N ASN A 353 -24.27 -25.66 -32.95
CA ASN A 353 -23.62 -26.14 -34.17
C ASN A 353 -22.20 -26.67 -33.90
N MET A 354 -21.42 -25.99 -33.04
CA MET A 354 -20.09 -26.45 -32.63
C MET A 354 -20.15 -27.74 -31.80
N LEU A 355 -21.09 -27.86 -30.85
CA LEU A 355 -21.31 -29.09 -30.09
C LEU A 355 -21.72 -30.26 -30.99
N GLU A 356 -22.59 -30.01 -31.97
CA GLU A 356 -23.02 -31.03 -32.93
C GLU A 356 -21.89 -31.52 -33.83
N GLY A 357 -21.01 -30.63 -34.28
CA GLY A 357 -19.82 -30.98 -35.07
C GLY A 357 -18.76 -31.78 -34.31
N LEU A 358 -18.74 -31.68 -32.97
CA LEU A 358 -17.81 -32.40 -32.10
C LEU A 358 -18.40 -33.68 -31.48
N GLY A 359 -19.63 -34.06 -31.85
CA GLY A 359 -20.33 -35.22 -31.26
C GLY A 359 -20.88 -35.00 -29.85
N LEU A 360 -20.74 -33.80 -29.30
CA LEU A 360 -21.11 -33.41 -27.94
C LEU A 360 -22.61 -33.08 -27.79
N LYS A 361 -23.47 -33.73 -28.59
CA LYS A 361 -24.92 -33.44 -28.65
C LYS A 361 -25.61 -33.63 -27.30
N HIS A 362 -25.10 -34.55 -26.48
CA HIS A 362 -25.60 -34.86 -25.14
C HIS A 362 -25.43 -33.69 -24.13
N LEU A 363 -24.55 -32.72 -24.41
CA LEU A 363 -24.38 -31.53 -23.57
C LEU A 363 -25.35 -30.39 -23.94
N VAL A 364 -25.93 -30.40 -25.15
CA VAL A 364 -26.86 -29.35 -25.62
C VAL A 364 -28.02 -29.20 -24.62
N ARG A 365 -28.41 -27.95 -24.34
CA ARG A 365 -29.65 -27.67 -23.59
C ARG A 365 -30.82 -27.89 -24.54
N ASP A 366 -31.59 -28.95 -24.31
CA ASP A 366 -32.91 -29.09 -24.90
C ASP A 366 -33.78 -27.94 -24.36
N LYS A 367 -34.11 -26.99 -25.24
CA LYS A 367 -34.95 -25.82 -24.90
C LYS A 367 -36.45 -26.14 -24.88
N GLU A 368 -36.81 -27.40 -25.09
CA GLU A 368 -38.17 -27.89 -25.26
C GLU A 368 -38.56 -28.72 -24.02
N GLU A 369 -38.94 -28.05 -22.92
CA GLU A 369 -39.86 -28.51 -21.85
C GLU A 369 -39.89 -27.52 -20.65
N GLN A 370 -40.36 -26.28 -20.89
CA GLN A 370 -40.94 -25.38 -19.88
C GLN A 370 -42.11 -24.57 -20.46
#